data_AF-E6PUF6-F1
#
_entry.id   AF-E6PUF6-F1
#
_cell.length_a   1.000
_cell.length_b   1.000
_cell.length_c   1.000
_cell.angle_alpha   90.00
_cell.angle_beta   90.00
_cell.angle_gamma   90.00
#
_symmetry.space_group_name_H-M   'P 1'
#
loop_
_entity.id
_entity.type
_entity.pdbx_description
1 polymer ?
#
loop_
_entity_poly.entity_id
_entity_poly.type
_entity_poly.pdbx_seq_one_letter_code
_entity_poly.pdbx_strand_id
1 'polypeptide(L)'
;MIRRRGGPCAALRLALLAAVLAAPAAARAAAPAAATGRVDAVAMLALAKSSGCLACHALQHKKVGPSYAAIAARSANKPDALETLQNAILHGESGTWGVIPMPAYGGAQQVLTRAQAHDLAQWILGLAPGA
;
A
#
# COMPACT_ATOMS: atom_id res chain seq x y z
N MET A 1 53.14 -19.21 46.92
CA MET A 1 53.40 -20.58 46.42
C MET A 1 52.71 -20.73 45.06
N ILE A 2 53.41 -21.36 44.08
CA ILE A 2 52.90 -21.87 42.79
C ILE A 2 52.68 -20.77 41.72
N ARG A 3 53.67 -20.50 40.83
CA ARG A 3 53.96 -21.17 39.52
C ARG A 3 52.91 -20.75 38.45
N ARG A 4 53.20 -20.33 37.22
CA ARG A 4 54.26 -20.62 36.22
C ARG A 4 54.15 -19.57 35.08
N ARG A 5 55.27 -19.08 34.53
CA ARG A 5 55.80 -19.31 33.15
C ARG A 5 54.79 -18.96 32.04
N GLY A 6 55.01 -17.96 31.18
CA GLY A 6 56.13 -17.82 30.25
C GLY A 6 55.63 -18.17 28.83
N GLY A 7 55.72 -17.23 27.88
CA GLY A 7 55.15 -17.30 26.51
C GLY A 7 55.69 -18.42 25.62
N PRO A 8 55.36 -18.45 24.30
CA PRO A 8 55.86 -17.43 23.38
C PRO A 8 54.94 -17.03 22.20
N CYS A 9 55.35 -15.93 21.58
CA CYS A 9 54.98 -15.45 20.26
C CYS A 9 55.27 -16.43 19.12
N ALA A 10 54.49 -16.24 18.05
CA ALA A 10 54.85 -16.37 16.64
C ALA A 10 54.73 -17.73 15.93
N ALA A 11 54.39 -17.56 14.65
CA ALA A 11 54.64 -18.41 13.49
C ALA A 11 53.58 -19.47 13.10
N LEU A 12 52.69 -19.02 12.22
CA LEU A 12 52.63 -19.46 10.82
C LEU A 12 52.42 -20.96 10.55
N ARG A 13 51.20 -21.31 10.12
CA ARG A 13 51.02 -22.37 9.12
C ARG A 13 50.14 -21.88 7.97
N LEU A 14 50.79 -21.85 6.82
CA LEU A 14 50.30 -21.66 5.46
C LEU A 14 49.23 -22.70 5.04
N ALA A 15 48.65 -22.39 3.88
CA ALA A 15 47.87 -23.22 2.96
C ALA A 15 46.35 -23.13 3.18
N LEU A 16 45.67 -22.24 2.45
CA LEU A 16 45.17 -22.48 1.08
C LEU A 16 44.29 -23.72 1.03
N LEU A 17 42.98 -23.50 0.96
CA LEU A 17 42.06 -24.20 0.06
C LEU A 17 40.75 -23.41 0.06
N ALA A 18 40.69 -22.47 -0.88
CA ALA A 18 39.44 -21.88 -1.33
C ALA A 18 38.59 -23.02 -1.93
N ALA A 19 37.53 -23.40 -1.22
CA ALA A 19 36.44 -24.19 -1.78
C ALA A 19 35.26 -23.25 -1.99
N VAL A 20 35.30 -22.52 -3.11
CA VAL A 20 34.15 -21.82 -3.67
C VAL A 20 33.18 -22.90 -4.15
N LEU A 21 32.30 -23.35 -3.25
CA LEU A 21 31.11 -24.11 -3.64
C LEU A 21 30.14 -23.11 -4.28
N ALA A 22 29.96 -23.27 -5.59
CA ALA A 22 29.06 -22.52 -6.43
C ALA A 22 27.67 -22.41 -5.79
N ALA A 23 27.26 -21.19 -5.46
CA ALA A 23 25.87 -20.87 -5.21
C ALA A 23 25.09 -21.10 -6.51
N PRO A 24 23.95 -21.82 -6.51
CA PRO A 24 23.07 -21.77 -7.65
C PRO A 24 22.53 -20.34 -7.69
N ALA A 25 22.77 -19.64 -8.79
CA ALA A 25 22.04 -18.43 -9.10
C ALA A 25 20.56 -18.83 -9.20
N ALA A 26 19.81 -18.67 -8.10
CA ALA A 26 18.37 -18.70 -8.12
C ALA A 26 17.96 -17.56 -9.05
N ALA A 27 17.66 -17.91 -10.30
CA ALA A 27 17.03 -17.01 -11.24
C ALA A 27 15.82 -16.42 -10.52
N ARG A 28 15.92 -15.14 -10.16
CA ARG A 28 14.81 -14.37 -9.64
C ARG A 28 13.80 -14.35 -10.77
N ALA A 29 12.83 -15.26 -10.74
CA ALA A 29 11.65 -15.17 -11.58
C ALA A 29 11.08 -13.77 -11.32
N ALA A 30 11.21 -12.88 -12.29
CA ALA A 30 10.51 -11.62 -12.28
C ALA A 30 9.03 -11.99 -12.24
N ALA A 31 8.40 -11.81 -11.07
CA ALA A 31 6.96 -11.89 -10.98
C ALA A 31 6.39 -10.97 -12.07
N PRO A 32 5.36 -11.41 -12.83
CA PRO A 32 4.72 -10.52 -13.78
C PRO A 32 4.27 -9.30 -12.98
N ALA A 33 4.74 -8.12 -13.37
CA ALA A 33 4.17 -6.88 -12.87
C ALA A 33 2.68 -6.98 -13.15
N ALA A 34 1.88 -7.12 -12.08
CA ALA A 34 0.44 -7.09 -12.19
C ALA A 34 0.11 -5.86 -13.02
N ALA A 35 -0.60 -6.05 -14.14
CA ALA A 35 -1.03 -4.95 -14.97
C ALA A 35 -1.81 -4.00 -14.06
N THR A 36 -1.21 -2.86 -13.72
CA THR A 36 -1.90 -1.77 -13.06
C THR A 36 -2.83 -1.19 -14.11
N GLY A 37 -3.95 -1.86 -14.32
CA GLY A 37 -5.00 -1.39 -15.22
C GLY A 37 -5.38 -0.01 -14.72
N ARG A 38 -4.95 1.03 -15.44
CA ARG A 38 -5.32 2.39 -15.08
C ARG A 38 -6.81 2.52 -15.31
N VAL A 39 -7.53 2.76 -14.23
CA VAL A 39 -8.93 3.13 -14.27
C VAL A 39 -9.07 4.49 -14.95
N ASP A 40 -10.10 4.65 -15.78
CA ASP A 40 -10.35 5.91 -16.48
C ASP A 40 -10.76 6.98 -15.46
N ALA A 41 -9.91 8.01 -15.31
CA ALA A 41 -10.11 9.05 -14.30
C ALA A 41 -11.38 9.88 -14.54
N VAL A 42 -11.80 10.07 -15.80
CA VAL A 42 -13.02 10.82 -16.14
C VAL A 42 -14.24 9.99 -15.76
N ALA A 43 -14.24 8.69 -16.07
CA ALA A 43 -15.31 7.76 -15.69
C ALA A 43 -15.44 7.64 -14.17
N MET A 44 -14.31 7.56 -13.44
CA MET A 44 -14.31 7.48 -11.99
C MET A 44 -14.80 8.76 -11.32
N LEU A 45 -14.42 9.93 -11.84
CA LEU A 45 -14.96 11.19 -11.36
C LEU A 45 -16.48 11.29 -11.62
N ALA A 46 -16.95 10.83 -12.79
CA ALA A 46 -18.37 10.80 -13.12
C ALA A 46 -19.14 9.85 -12.18
N LEU A 47 -18.60 8.66 -11.91
CA LEU A 47 -19.18 7.69 -10.98
C LEU A 47 -19.22 8.21 -9.55
N ALA A 48 -18.13 8.84 -9.08
CA ALA A 48 -18.09 9.47 -7.76
C ALA A 48 -19.12 10.60 -7.65
N LYS A 49 -19.35 11.35 -8.73
CA LYS A 49 -20.38 12.40 -8.77
C LYS A 49 -21.79 11.81 -8.74
N SER A 50 -22.10 10.84 -9.60
CA SER A 50 -23.44 10.24 -9.68
C SER A 50 -23.80 9.46 -8.41
N SER A 51 -22.79 8.94 -7.71
CA SER A 51 -22.97 8.22 -6.45
C SER A 51 -22.96 9.13 -5.23
N GLY A 52 -22.93 10.46 -5.42
CA GLY A 52 -23.03 11.45 -4.34
C GLY A 52 -21.76 11.69 -3.53
N CYS A 53 -20.64 11.03 -3.86
CA CYS A 53 -19.40 11.13 -3.09
C CYS A 53 -18.87 12.57 -3.01
N LEU A 54 -19.06 13.36 -4.06
CA LEU A 54 -18.59 14.76 -4.15
C LEU A 54 -19.38 15.75 -3.28
N ALA A 55 -20.50 15.33 -2.68
CA ALA A 55 -21.20 16.12 -1.69
C ALA A 55 -20.35 16.30 -0.42
N CYS A 56 -19.61 15.25 -0.03
CA CYS A 56 -18.82 15.22 1.19
C CYS A 56 -17.30 15.23 0.94
N HIS A 57 -16.84 14.86 -0.25
CA HIS A 57 -15.43 14.82 -0.62
C HIS A 57 -15.11 15.80 -1.75
N ALA A 58 -13.84 16.16 -1.86
CA ALA A 58 -13.29 16.90 -3.00
C ALA A 58 -11.93 16.34 -3.37
N LEU A 59 -11.43 16.67 -4.57
CA LEU A 59 -10.14 16.19 -5.04
C LEU A 59 -8.99 16.66 -4.13
N GLN A 60 -8.93 17.96 -3.82
CA GLN A 60 -7.74 18.57 -3.23
C GLN A 60 -7.95 19.21 -1.85
N HIS A 61 -9.17 19.60 -1.49
CA HIS A 61 -9.46 20.24 -0.20
C HIS A 61 -10.46 19.44 0.64
N LYS A 62 -10.39 19.59 1.95
CA LYS A 62 -11.33 18.96 2.88
C LYS A 62 -12.71 19.60 2.73
N LYS A 63 -13.77 18.79 2.79
CA LYS A 63 -15.16 19.24 2.95
C LYS A 63 -15.71 18.68 4.27
N VAL A 64 -16.73 17.81 4.20
CA VAL A 64 -17.19 17.01 5.34
C VAL A 64 -16.18 15.90 5.61
N GLY A 65 -15.85 15.14 4.57
CA GLY A 65 -14.79 14.14 4.56
C GLY A 65 -13.43 14.72 4.14
N PRO A 66 -12.35 13.91 4.25
CA PRO A 66 -11.03 14.27 3.74
C PRO A 66 -11.03 14.47 2.22
N SER A 67 -10.05 15.21 1.69
CA SER A 67 -9.83 15.24 0.25
C SER A 67 -9.34 13.87 -0.26
N TYR A 68 -9.63 13.54 -1.52
CA TYR A 68 -9.10 12.32 -2.12
C TYR A 68 -7.57 12.32 -2.15
N ALA A 69 -6.93 13.48 -2.39
CA ALA A 69 -5.48 13.63 -2.28
C ALA A 69 -4.96 13.31 -0.86
N ALA A 70 -5.67 13.72 0.19
CA ALA A 70 -5.28 13.40 1.57
C ALA A 70 -5.44 11.91 1.89
N ILE A 71 -6.48 11.26 1.36
CA ILE A 71 -6.65 9.81 1.45
C ILE A 71 -5.47 9.11 0.75
N ALA A 72 -5.15 9.52 -0.48
CA ALA A 72 -4.05 8.96 -1.26
C ALA A 72 -2.70 9.11 -0.53
N ALA A 73 -2.41 10.30 -0.02
CA ALA A 73 -1.17 10.59 0.71
C ALA A 73 -1.04 9.74 2.00
N ARG A 74 -2.12 9.56 2.77
CA ARG A 74 -2.11 8.71 3.98
C ARG A 74 -1.94 7.22 3.65
N SER A 75 -2.32 6.81 2.45
CA SER A 75 -2.31 5.42 1.99
C SER A 75 -1.09 5.02 1.16
N ALA A 76 -0.22 5.97 0.78
CA ALA A 76 0.87 5.77 -0.18
C ALA A 76 1.85 4.62 0.14
N ASN A 77 2.01 4.25 1.42
CA ASN A 77 2.94 3.19 1.85
C ASN A 77 2.22 2.01 2.54
N LYS A 78 0.91 1.89 2.36
CA LYS A 78 0.11 0.84 2.99
C LYS A 78 -0.13 -0.29 1.98
N PRO A 79 0.36 -1.51 2.24
CA PRO A 79 0.21 -2.63 1.30
C PRO A 79 -1.26 -3.07 1.14
N ASP A 80 -2.10 -2.76 2.11
CA ASP A 80 -3.53 -3.06 2.18
C ASP A 80 -4.42 -1.85 1.82
N ALA A 81 -3.85 -0.78 1.26
CA ALA A 81 -4.57 0.46 0.97
C ALA A 81 -5.83 0.25 0.12
N LEU A 82 -5.69 -0.52 -0.96
CA LEU A 82 -6.77 -0.74 -1.92
C LEU A 82 -7.96 -1.47 -1.28
N GLU A 83 -7.68 -2.57 -0.59
CA GLU A 83 -8.71 -3.35 0.11
C GLU A 83 -9.33 -2.54 1.25
N THR A 84 -8.53 -1.80 2.01
CA THR A 84 -9.01 -0.94 3.10
C THR A 84 -9.99 0.12 2.58
N LEU A 85 -9.63 0.81 1.50
CA LEU A 85 -10.49 1.83 0.91
C LEU A 85 -11.76 1.22 0.30
N GLN A 86 -11.63 0.10 -0.40
CA GLN A 86 -12.79 -0.61 -0.96
C GLN A 86 -13.78 -0.99 0.15
N ASN A 87 -13.28 -1.56 1.25
CA ASN A 87 -14.10 -1.94 2.40
C ASN A 87 -14.73 -0.73 3.09
N ALA A 88 -13.99 0.37 3.24
CA ALA A 88 -14.55 1.63 3.75
C ALA A 88 -15.69 2.16 2.86
N ILE A 89 -15.54 2.12 1.53
CA ILE A 89 -16.60 2.55 0.59
C ILE A 89 -17.84 1.65 0.72
N LEU A 90 -17.65 0.33 0.76
CA LEU A 90 -18.76 -0.62 0.78
C LEU A 90 -19.51 -0.63 2.11
N HIS A 91 -18.80 -0.50 3.23
CA HIS A 91 -19.35 -0.71 4.57
C HIS A 91 -19.43 0.57 5.42
N GLY A 92 -18.96 1.69 4.90
CA GLY A 92 -18.82 2.93 5.64
C GLY A 92 -17.55 2.95 6.51
N GLU A 93 -17.25 4.12 7.07
CA GLU A 93 -16.10 4.32 7.93
C GLU A 93 -16.41 5.38 9.00
N SER A 94 -15.96 5.19 10.23
CA SER A 94 -16.13 6.15 11.32
C SER A 94 -14.87 6.24 12.18
N GLY A 95 -14.55 7.43 12.70
CA GLY A 95 -13.45 7.63 13.66
C GLY A 95 -12.07 7.83 13.03
N THR A 96 -11.82 7.33 11.82
CA THR A 96 -10.49 7.46 11.16
C THR A 96 -10.16 8.88 10.71
N TRP A 97 -11.16 9.65 10.30
CA TRP A 97 -11.02 10.98 9.69
C TRP A 97 -11.77 12.09 10.43
N GLY A 98 -12.52 11.73 11.47
CA GLY A 98 -13.35 12.63 12.24
C GLY A 98 -14.52 11.91 12.90
N VAL A 99 -15.39 12.69 13.54
CA VAL A 99 -16.56 12.20 14.27
C VAL A 99 -17.77 11.90 13.37
N ILE A 100 -17.79 12.45 12.15
CA ILE A 100 -18.89 12.23 11.20
C ILE A 100 -18.64 10.91 10.45
N PRO A 101 -19.53 9.91 10.55
CA PRO A 101 -19.38 8.65 9.85
C PRO A 101 -19.67 8.81 8.35
N MET A 102 -18.86 8.15 7.51
CA MET A 102 -19.18 7.95 6.11
C MET A 102 -20.18 6.80 5.98
N PRO A 103 -21.32 6.98 5.28
CA PRO A 103 -22.31 5.92 5.09
C PRO A 103 -21.75 4.79 4.21
N ALA A 104 -22.36 3.60 4.32
CA ALA A 104 -22.09 2.46 3.46
C ALA A 104 -22.71 2.66 2.07
N TYR A 105 -21.98 2.29 1.01
CA TYR A 105 -22.47 2.35 -0.37
C TYR A 105 -22.74 0.97 -0.99
N GLY A 106 -22.50 -0.12 -0.24
CA GLY A 106 -22.95 -1.48 -0.57
C GLY A 106 -24.21 -1.89 0.20
N GLY A 107 -24.73 -3.09 -0.06
CA GLY A 107 -25.84 -3.68 0.73
C GLY A 107 -27.25 -3.32 0.25
N ALA A 108 -28.27 -3.33 1.11
CA ALA A 108 -29.69 -3.30 0.68
C ALA A 108 -30.15 -2.00 -0.03
N GLN A 109 -29.29 -0.98 -0.10
CA GLN A 109 -29.56 0.35 -0.68
C GLN A 109 -28.59 0.68 -1.85
N GLN A 110 -28.04 -0.35 -2.54
CA GLN A 110 -26.86 -0.22 -3.42
C GLN A 110 -26.88 0.97 -4.37
N VAL A 111 -25.81 1.76 -4.31
CA VAL A 111 -25.40 2.69 -5.37
C VAL A 111 -24.17 2.14 -6.11
N LEU A 112 -23.36 1.28 -5.46
CA LEU A 112 -22.11 0.75 -6.02
C LEU A 112 -22.00 -0.79 -5.91
N THR A 113 -21.44 -1.40 -6.95
CA THR A 113 -20.97 -2.79 -6.94
C THR A 113 -19.59 -2.91 -6.31
N ARG A 114 -19.18 -4.12 -5.93
CA ARG A 114 -17.83 -4.41 -5.42
C ARG A 114 -16.73 -3.96 -6.41
N ALA A 115 -16.94 -4.18 -7.70
CA ALA A 115 -16.01 -3.78 -8.75
C ALA A 115 -15.90 -2.24 -8.86
N GLN A 116 -17.03 -1.53 -8.86
CA GLN A 116 -17.02 -0.07 -8.86
C GLN A 116 -16.33 0.53 -7.63
N ALA A 117 -16.56 -0.05 -6.44
CA ALA A 117 -15.87 0.37 -5.23
C ALA A 117 -14.35 0.13 -5.29
N HIS A 118 -13.93 -0.99 -5.90
CA HIS A 118 -12.53 -1.28 -6.17
C HIS A 118 -11.91 -0.24 -7.10
N ASP A 119 -12.57 0.07 -8.21
CA ASP A 119 -12.05 1.01 -9.21
C ASP A 119 -11.99 2.44 -8.66
N LEU A 120 -12.97 2.84 -7.86
CA LEU A 120 -12.94 4.12 -7.13
C LEU A 120 -11.78 4.18 -6.13
N ALA A 121 -11.55 3.10 -5.37
CA ALA A 121 -10.43 3.03 -4.44
C ALA A 121 -9.09 3.12 -5.19
N GLN A 122 -8.94 2.39 -6.29
CA GLN A 122 -7.75 2.45 -7.14
C GLN A 122 -7.52 3.85 -7.71
N TRP A 123 -8.58 4.50 -8.20
CA TRP A 123 -8.52 5.88 -8.69
C TRP A 123 -8.07 6.86 -7.60
N ILE A 124 -8.66 6.76 -6.40
CA ILE A 124 -8.31 7.62 -5.26
C ILE A 124 -6.83 7.47 -4.90
N LEU A 125 -6.32 6.23 -4.83
CA LEU A 125 -4.90 5.98 -4.54
C LEU A 125 -3.96 6.56 -5.60
N GLY A 126 -4.41 6.61 -6.86
CA GLY A 126 -3.70 7.26 -7.96
C GLY A 126 -3.69 8.80 -7.91
N LEU A 127 -4.38 9.44 -6.97
CA LEU A 127 -4.39 10.91 -6.81
C LEU A 127 -3.27 11.43 -5.89
N ALA A 128 -2.37 10.56 -5.42
CA ALA A 128 -1.21 10.98 -4.63
C ALA A 128 -0.31 11.90 -5.48
N PRO A 129 0.19 13.02 -4.94
CA PRO A 129 1.12 13.86 -5.66
C PRO A 129 2.39 13.06 -6.00
N GLY A 130 2.64 12.86 -7.31
CA GLY A 130 3.78 12.09 -7.83
C GLY A 130 3.44 10.73 -8.45
N ALA A 131 2.15 10.36 -8.56
CA ALA A 131 1.68 9.21 -9.33
C ALA A 131 1.50 9.50 -10.83
#